data_AF-A0A3P7IVW4-F1
#
_entry.id   AF-A0A3P7IVW4-F1
#
_cell.length_a   1.000
_cell.length_b   1.000
_cell.length_c   1.000
_cell.angle_alpha   90.00
_cell.angle_beta   90.00
_cell.angle_gamma   90.00
#
_symmetry.space_group_name_H-M   'P 1'
#
loop_
_entity.id
_entity.type
_entity.pdbx_description
1 polymer ?
#
loop_
_entity_poly.entity_id
_entity_poly.type
_entity_poly.pdbx_seq_one_letter_code
_entity_poly.pdbx_strand_id
1 'polypeptide(L)' 'TASLTQALIAVRRAACRARAVNWCSLVWTLGPEDVVQKSQVERLVASDFSVGPPPIRPRPLKN' A
#
# COMPACT_ATOMS: atom_id res chain seq x y z
N THR A 1 -10.77 -26.85 10.77
CA THR A 1 -10.73 -26.10 9.50
C THR A 1 -11.10 -24.62 9.69
N ALA A 2 -12.16 -24.29 10.42
CA ALA A 2 -12.58 -22.90 10.68
C ALA A 2 -11.48 -22.00 11.32
N SER A 3 -10.72 -22.53 12.29
CA SER A 3 -9.61 -21.82 12.93
C SER A 3 -8.49 -21.44 11.94
N LEU A 4 -8.11 -22.38 11.07
CA LEU A 4 -7.10 -22.16 10.04
C LEU A 4 -7.54 -21.09 9.03
N THR A 5 -8.80 -21.14 8.56
CA THR A 5 -9.34 -20.15 7.64
C THR A 5 -9.33 -18.75 8.25
N GLN A 6 -9.73 -18.60 9.52
CA GLN A 6 -9.68 -17.30 10.20
C GLN A 6 -8.25 -16.79 10.39
N ALA A 7 -7.31 -17.68 10.74
CA ALA A 7 -5.90 -17.33 10.83
C ALA A 7 -5.34 -16.83 9.49
N LEU A 8 -5.66 -17.51 8.38
CA LEU A 8 -5.23 -17.09 7.04
C LEU A 8 -5.85 -15.74 6.63
N ILE A 9 -7.12 -15.48 6.96
CA ILE A 9 -7.76 -14.19 6.72
C ILE A 9 -7.06 -13.08 7.52
N ALA A 10 -6.74 -13.33 8.79
CA ALA A 10 -6.03 -12.37 9.63
C ALA A 10 -4.63 -12.06 9.09
N VAL A 11 -3.87 -13.08 8.70
CA VAL A 11 -2.54 -12.92 8.07
C VAL A 11 -2.65 -12.12 6.78
N ARG A 12 -3.61 -12.44 5.90
CA ARG A 12 -3.83 -11.71 4.66
C ARG A 12 -4.13 -10.23 4.91
N ARG A 13 -4.99 -9.92 5.89
CA ARG A 13 -5.33 -8.54 6.26
C ARG A 13 -4.11 -7.79 6.80
N ALA A 14 -3.34 -8.41 7.69
CA ALA A 14 -2.11 -7.83 8.22
C ALA A 14 -1.08 -7.55 7.11
N ALA A 15 -0.87 -8.50 6.20
CA ALA A 15 0.02 -8.34 5.05
C ALA A 15 -0.46 -7.25 4.08
N CYS A 16 -1.78 -7.09 3.90
CA CYS A 16 -2.33 -6.01 3.08
C CYS A 16 -2.01 -4.63 3.67
N ARG A 17 -2.27 -4.44 4.97
CA ARG A 17 -1.95 -3.19 5.67
C ARG A 17 -0.46 -2.87 5.63
N ALA A 18 0.39 -3.85 5.92
CA ALA A 18 1.83 -3.66 5.88
C ALA A 18 2.33 -3.20 4.50
N ARG A 19 1.81 -3.79 3.41
CA ARG A 19 2.16 -3.36 2.05
C ARG A 19 1.68 -1.95 1.73
N ALA A 20 0.46 -1.60 2.14
CA ALA A 20 -0.10 -0.27 1.91
C ALA A 20 0.68 0.82 2.66
N VAL A 21 1.00 0.60 3.94
CA VAL A 21 1.84 1.52 4.73
C VAL A 21 3.23 1.65 4.10
N ASN A 22 3.87 0.53 3.75
CA ASN A 22 5.20 0.56 3.13
C ASN A 22 5.22 1.33 1.81
N TRP A 23 4.14 1.23 1.02
CA TRP A 23 4.01 1.99 -0.21
C TRP A 23 3.87 3.50 0.04
N CYS A 24 3.09 3.93 1.04
CA CYS A 24 3.02 5.34 1.42
C CYS A 24 4.39 5.86 1.89
N SER A 25 5.11 5.07 2.72
CA SER A 25 6.48 5.40 3.12
C SER A 25 7.42 5.56 1.93
N LEU A 26 7.29 4.70 0.91
CA LEU A 26 8.04 4.84 -0.33
C LEU A 26 7.69 6.15 -1.04
N VAL A 27 6.40 6.44 -1.24
CA VAL A 27 5.97 7.69 -1.91
C VAL A 27 6.51 8.94 -1.22
N TRP A 28 6.42 9.00 0.11
CA TRP A 28 6.94 10.13 0.90
C TRP A 28 8.46 10.29 0.84
N THR A 29 9.20 9.19 0.66
CA THR A 29 10.67 9.22 0.61
C THR A 29 11.23 9.43 -0.78
N LEU A 30 10.42 9.24 -1.83
CA LEU A 30 10.87 9.35 -3.22
C LEU A 30 10.93 10.78 -3.77
N GLY A 31 10.47 11.78 -3.00
CA GLY A 31 10.46 13.19 -3.38
C GLY A 31 9.05 13.81 -3.27
N PRO A 32 8.82 14.97 -3.90
CA PRO A 32 7.50 15.60 -3.90
C PRO A 32 6.46 14.70 -4.58
N GLU A 33 5.29 14.59 -3.95
CA GLU A 33 4.17 13.82 -4.47
C GLU A 33 3.53 14.56 -5.65
N ASP A 34 3.29 13.84 -6.76
CA ASP A 34 2.37 14.34 -7.79
C ASP A 34 0.91 14.24 -7.31
N VAL A 35 -0.01 14.88 -8.05
CA VAL A 35 -1.46 14.90 -7.70
C VAL A 35 -2.05 13.49 -7.62
N VAL A 36 -1.57 12.56 -8.45
CA VAL A 36 -2.08 11.19 -8.48
C VAL A 36 -1.58 10.43 -7.25
N GLN A 37 -0.30 10.52 -6.93
CA GLN A 37 0.30 9.93 -5.74
C GLN A 37 -0.37 10.42 -4.46
N LYS A 38 -0.62 11.72 -4.36
CA LYS A 38 -1.33 12.31 -3.21
C LYS A 38 -2.72 11.71 -3.04
N SER A 39 -3.50 11.64 -4.11
CA SER A 39 -4.85 11.03 -4.06
C SER A 39 -4.82 9.53 -3.68
N GLN A 40 -3.76 8.82 -4.08
CA GLN A 40 -3.57 7.41 -3.76
C GLN A 40 -3.22 7.22 -2.27
N VAL A 41 -2.34 8.07 -1.73
CA VAL A 41 -2.00 8.08 -0.30
C VAL A 41 -3.24 8.41 0.53
N GLU A 42 -3.99 9.46 0.18
CA GLU A 42 -5.22 9.84 0.87
C GLU A 42 -6.25 8.70 0.89
N ARG A 43 -6.42 7.99 -0.24
CA ARG A 43 -7.30 6.81 -0.31
C ARG A 43 -6.84 5.69 0.62
N LEU A 44 -5.54 5.41 0.70
CA LEU A 44 -5.01 4.36 1.57
C LEU A 44 -5.20 4.72 3.05
N VAL A 45 -4.93 5.96 3.43
CA VAL A 45 -5.13 6.48 4.79
C VAL A 45 -6.62 6.44 5.17
N ALA A 46 -7.51 6.91 4.30
CA ALA A 46 -8.97 6.88 4.54
C ALA A 46 -9.52 5.45 4.69
N SER A 47 -8.84 4.46 4.11
CA SER A 47 -9.21 3.05 4.21
C SER A 47 -8.60 2.31 5.42
N ASP A 48 -7.86 3.00 6.29
CA ASP A 48 -7.04 2.38 7.34
C ASP A 48 -6.12 1.27 6.77
N PHE A 49 -5.54 1.55 5.60
CA PHE A 49 -4.64 0.64 4.87
C PHE A 49 -5.24 -0.74 4.54
N SER A 50 -6.57 -0.89 4.63
CA SER A 50 -7.26 -2.15 4.38
C SER A 50 -7.28 -2.53 2.89
N VAL A 51 -7.07 -1.55 2.01
CA VAL A 51 -6.95 -1.73 0.57
C VAL A 51 -5.47 -1.85 0.18
N GLY A 52 -5.17 -2.72 -0.79
CA GLY A 52 -3.80 -2.87 -1.30
C GLY A 52 -3.31 -1.61 -2.02
N PRO A 53 -2.00 -1.33 -1.98
CA PRO A 53 -1.44 -0.18 -2.66
C PRO A 53 -1.49 -0.31 -4.19
N PRO A 54 -1.37 0.81 -4.93
CA PRO A 54 -1.22 0.79 -6.38
C PRO A 54 0.04 0.01 -6.83
N PRO A 55 0.07 -0.50 -8.08
CA PRO A 55 1.28 -1.07 -8.65
C PRO A 55 2.44 -0.07 -8.65
N ILE A 56 3.62 -0.52 -8.21
CA ILE A 56 4.85 0.27 -8.32
C ILE A 56 5.26 0.28 -9.80
N ARG A 57 5.18 1.44 -10.44
CA ARG A 57 5.70 1.61 -11.81
C ARG A 57 7.21 1.84 -11.73
N PRO A 58 8.02 1.16 -12.56
CA PRO A 58 9.42 1.50 -12.71
C PRO A 58 9.55 2.96 -13.12
N ARG A 59 10.44 3.72 -12.46
CA ARG A 59 10.80 5.04 -13.00
C ARG A 59 11.67 4.85 -14.24
N PRO A 60 11.47 5.67 -15.30
CA PRO A 60 12.39 5.69 -16.42
C PRO A 60 13.80 5.99 -15.90
N LEU A 61 14.76 5.17 -16.30
CA LEU A 61 16.18 5.51 -16.12
C LEU A 61 16.49 6.65 -17.09
N LYS A 62 16.97 7.78 -16.57
CA LYS A 62 17.57 8.81 -17.43
C LYS A 62 18.99 8.32 -17.75
N ASN A 63 19.22 7.91 -18.99
CA ASN A 63 20.55 7.75 -19.55
C ASN A 63 21.14 9.13 -19.88
#